data_AF-A0A5C5ZG42-F1
#
_entry.id   AF-A0A5C5ZG42-F1
#
_cell.length_a   1.000
_cell.length_b   1.000
_cell.length_c   1.000
_cell.angle_alpha   90.00
_cell.angle_beta   90.00
_cell.angle_gamma   90.00
#
_symmetry.space_group_name_H-M   'P 1'
#
loop_
_entity.id
_entity.type
_entity.pdbx_description
1 polymer ?
#
loop_
_entity_poly.entity_id
_entity_poly.type
_entity_poly.pdbx_seq_one_letter_code
_entity_poly.pdbx_strand_id
1 'polypeptide(L)'
;MTLAKYELVVASAEDIGESDRIWFPKWLRRYAMSFRKGLTDELPVNRDAALQFSRSLLKSGAPAWQRWQAVRAVEYYRDLILQRSQPDLSKIVATLAQMGKQERNLDLHLPPTEEELAMIRGKMDPAEPQLVQTMRAEMRVLHYTMSTEKAYVRWVKRFMGHVGSTELEAFTERDIESFLTKLAVEGKVAASTQTQARSSLLFLYESILGRRIGFINAVRVKRPDSMPVWYSRGEIKLLQEQMTGMHWIMLLLMYGAGLRHKECRRLRIKDV
;
A
#
# COMPACT_ATOMS: atom_id res chain seq x y z
N MET A 1 -14.70 -16.93 -1.86
CA MET A 1 -15.73 -16.68 -0.82
C MET A 1 -15.10 -16.41 0.55
N THR A 2 -14.32 -15.32 0.73
CA THR A 2 -13.41 -15.28 1.90
C THR A 2 -13.27 -13.92 2.59
N LEU A 3 -13.07 -12.80 1.90
CA LEU A 3 -12.90 -11.51 2.59
C LEU A 3 -14.22 -10.90 3.09
N ALA A 4 -15.34 -11.17 2.40
CA ALA A 4 -16.67 -10.72 2.84
C ALA A 4 -17.14 -11.54 4.04
N LYS A 5 -16.88 -12.86 4.01
CA LYS A 5 -17.05 -13.74 5.16
C LYS A 5 -16.15 -13.28 6.31
N TYR A 6 -14.90 -12.88 6.05
CA TYR A 6 -14.02 -12.32 7.08
C TYR A 6 -14.61 -11.06 7.71
N GLU A 7 -15.05 -10.09 6.91
CA GLU A 7 -15.67 -8.85 7.41
C GLU A 7 -16.93 -9.13 8.23
N LEU A 8 -17.80 -10.04 7.75
CA LEU A 8 -19.00 -10.47 8.48
C LEU A 8 -18.66 -11.20 9.78
N VAL A 9 -17.69 -12.13 9.75
CA VAL A 9 -17.26 -12.91 10.91
C VAL A 9 -16.58 -12.01 11.94
N VAL A 10 -15.72 -11.08 11.51
CA VAL A 10 -15.09 -10.10 12.39
C VAL A 10 -16.13 -9.17 13.02
N ALA A 11 -17.15 -8.76 12.25
CA ALA A 11 -18.24 -7.94 12.78
C ALA A 11 -19.11 -8.69 13.81
N SER A 12 -19.28 -10.01 13.65
CA SER A 12 -20.10 -10.86 14.54
C SER A 12 -19.31 -11.55 15.67
N ALA A 13 -17.98 -11.40 15.74
CA ALA A 13 -17.15 -12.14 16.69
C ALA A 13 -17.13 -11.47 18.08
N GLU A 14 -17.68 -12.15 19.08
CA GLU A 14 -17.71 -11.70 20.48
C GLU A 14 -16.31 -11.65 21.12
N ASP A 15 -15.39 -12.51 20.67
CA ASP A 15 -14.01 -12.60 21.20
C ASP A 15 -13.05 -11.50 20.72
N ILE A 16 -13.48 -10.61 19.82
CA ILE A 16 -12.67 -9.51 19.28
C ILE A 16 -13.11 -8.18 19.92
N GLY A 17 -12.14 -7.43 20.45
CA GLY A 17 -12.36 -6.06 20.94
C GLY A 17 -12.87 -5.12 19.85
N GLU A 18 -13.66 -4.11 20.25
CA GLU A 18 -14.34 -3.19 19.32
C GLU A 18 -13.40 -2.51 18.32
N SER A 19 -12.17 -2.19 18.74
CA SER A 19 -11.14 -1.64 17.85
C SER A 19 -10.73 -2.60 16.74
N ASP A 20 -10.46 -3.85 17.11
CA ASP A 20 -9.95 -4.86 16.19
C ASP A 20 -11.01 -5.19 15.13
N ARG A 21 -12.30 -5.09 15.47
CA ARG A 21 -13.39 -5.22 14.50
C ARG A 21 -13.33 -4.19 13.36
N ILE A 22 -12.91 -2.96 13.67
CA ILE A 22 -12.79 -1.87 12.69
C ILE A 22 -11.48 -2.01 11.89
N TRP A 23 -10.38 -2.33 12.56
CA TRP A 23 -9.04 -2.26 11.96
C TRP A 23 -8.61 -3.54 11.24
N PHE A 24 -9.05 -4.71 11.68
CA PHE A 24 -8.65 -5.97 11.07
C PHE A 24 -9.02 -6.05 9.58
N PRO A 25 -10.23 -5.65 9.15
CA PRO A 25 -10.56 -5.58 7.73
C PRO A 25 -9.64 -4.63 6.96
N LYS A 26 -9.35 -3.44 7.53
CA LYS A 26 -8.48 -2.45 6.89
C LYS A 26 -7.05 -2.99 6.70
N TRP A 27 -6.50 -3.64 7.73
CA TRP A 27 -5.18 -4.26 7.66
C TRP A 27 -5.12 -5.43 6.68
N LEU A 28 -6.15 -6.27 6.64
CA LEU A 28 -6.22 -7.39 5.71
C LEU A 28 -6.35 -6.90 4.25
N ARG A 29 -7.14 -5.86 3.99
CA ARG A 29 -7.21 -5.23 2.66
C ARG A 29 -5.86 -4.66 2.25
N ARG A 30 -5.17 -3.95 3.15
CA ARG A 30 -3.82 -3.45 2.88
C ARG A 30 -2.84 -4.59 2.59
N TYR A 31 -2.93 -5.70 3.33
CA TYR A 31 -2.13 -6.89 3.08
C TYR A 31 -2.41 -7.47 1.70
N ALA A 32 -3.68 -7.61 1.32
CA ALA A 32 -4.09 -8.08 0.00
C ALA A 32 -3.55 -7.20 -1.14
N MET A 33 -3.52 -5.87 -0.96
CA MET A 33 -2.96 -4.94 -1.95
C MET A 33 -1.45 -5.10 -2.17
N SER A 34 -0.72 -5.78 -1.28
CA SER A 34 0.70 -6.07 -1.49
C SER A 34 0.96 -7.13 -2.58
N PHE A 35 -0.08 -7.88 -2.97
CA PHE A 35 0.03 -8.95 -3.97
C PHE A 35 -0.44 -8.50 -5.35
N ARG A 36 0.22 -8.98 -6.42
CA ARG A 36 -0.14 -8.65 -7.82
C ARG A 36 -1.56 -9.03 -8.21
N LYS A 37 -2.09 -10.12 -7.65
CA LYS A 37 -3.46 -10.56 -7.91
C LYS A 37 -4.50 -9.76 -7.10
N GLY A 38 -4.06 -8.89 -6.19
CA GLY A 38 -4.93 -8.07 -5.35
C GLY A 38 -5.76 -8.91 -4.38
N LEU A 39 -7.01 -8.50 -4.18
CA LEU A 39 -8.01 -9.15 -3.34
C LEU A 39 -8.51 -10.46 -3.98
N THR A 40 -7.65 -11.48 -4.09
CA THR A 40 -8.07 -12.82 -4.51
C THR A 40 -8.74 -13.58 -3.38
N ASP A 41 -9.58 -14.55 -3.75
CA ASP A 41 -10.29 -15.41 -2.81
C ASP A 41 -9.38 -16.22 -1.88
N GLU A 42 -8.11 -16.44 -2.23
CA GLU A 42 -7.11 -17.03 -1.33
C GLU A 42 -5.91 -16.10 -1.22
N LEU A 43 -5.79 -15.44 -0.06
CA LEU A 43 -4.61 -14.65 0.24
C LEU A 43 -3.50 -15.59 0.73
N PRO A 44 -2.27 -15.46 0.19
CA PRO A 44 -1.17 -16.31 0.60
C PRO A 44 -0.72 -15.94 2.01
N VAL A 45 -1.10 -16.72 3.00
CA VAL A 45 -0.61 -16.55 4.38
C VAL A 45 0.63 -17.41 4.58
N ASN A 46 1.81 -16.78 4.59
CA ASN A 46 3.04 -17.44 5.02
C ASN A 46 3.89 -16.55 5.94
N ARG A 47 4.83 -17.17 6.67
CA ARG A 47 5.67 -16.46 7.65
C ARG A 47 6.47 -15.34 7.00
N ASP A 48 7.03 -15.58 5.82
CA ASP A 48 7.83 -14.60 5.09
C ASP A 48 6.99 -13.41 4.60
N ALA A 49 5.78 -13.65 4.10
CA ALA A 49 4.87 -12.61 3.66
C ALA A 49 4.39 -11.74 4.84
N ALA A 50 4.08 -12.36 6.00
CA ALA A 50 3.76 -11.62 7.22
C ALA A 50 4.95 -10.77 7.71
N LEU A 51 6.18 -11.31 7.66
CA LEU A 51 7.41 -10.57 7.98
C LEU A 51 7.69 -9.44 6.99
N GLN A 52 7.57 -9.69 5.69
CA GLN A 52 7.74 -8.68 4.66
C GLN A 52 6.72 -7.56 4.81
N PHE A 53 5.47 -7.91 5.12
CA PHE A 53 4.43 -6.93 5.41
C PHE A 53 4.80 -6.08 6.63
N SER A 54 5.12 -6.69 7.77
CA SER A 54 5.55 -5.95 8.98
C SER A 54 6.78 -5.08 8.75
N ARG A 55 7.78 -5.55 7.98
CA ARG A 55 8.95 -4.75 7.59
C ARG A 55 8.58 -3.59 6.67
N SER A 56 7.63 -3.77 5.77
CA SER A 56 7.14 -2.69 4.92
C SER A 56 6.47 -1.58 5.74
N LEU A 57 5.72 -1.95 6.78
CA LEU A 57 5.10 -1.03 7.72
C LEU A 57 6.16 -0.26 8.51
N LEU A 58 7.18 -0.97 9.02
CA LEU A 58 8.29 -0.36 9.75
C LEU A 58 9.03 0.67 8.87
N LYS A 59 9.27 0.34 7.60
CA LYS A 59 9.92 1.25 6.64
C LYS A 59 9.11 2.51 6.37
N SER A 60 7.78 2.43 6.47
CA SER A 60 6.88 3.59 6.35
C SER A 60 6.72 4.39 7.64
N GLY A 61 7.33 3.95 8.76
CA GLY A 61 7.24 4.62 10.06
C GLY A 61 6.12 4.11 10.97
N ALA A 62 5.55 2.93 10.70
CA ALA A 62 4.49 2.38 11.55
C ALA A 62 5.03 1.91 12.92
N PRO A 63 4.39 2.33 14.03
CA PRO A 63 4.73 1.87 15.38
C PRO A 63 4.54 0.36 15.52
N ALA A 64 5.21 -0.25 16.50
CA ALA A 64 5.12 -1.69 16.76
C ALA A 64 3.69 -2.15 17.06
N TRP A 65 2.86 -1.36 17.76
CA TRP A 65 1.49 -1.74 18.07
C TRP A 65 0.58 -1.85 16.82
N GLN A 66 0.76 -0.97 15.82
CA GLN A 66 0.01 -1.10 14.54
C GLN A 66 0.52 -2.26 13.70
N ARG A 67 1.84 -2.51 13.73
CA ARG A 67 2.42 -3.69 13.09
C ARG A 67 1.92 -4.98 13.73
N TRP A 68 1.77 -4.99 15.06
CA TRP A 68 1.18 -6.09 15.81
C TRP A 68 -0.27 -6.33 15.35
N GLN A 69 -1.10 -5.29 15.34
CA GLN A 69 -2.49 -5.38 14.91
C GLN A 69 -2.62 -5.90 13.46
N ALA A 70 -1.73 -5.41 12.58
CA ALA A 70 -1.70 -5.82 11.19
C ALA A 70 -1.36 -7.30 11.00
N VAL A 71 -0.39 -7.83 11.76
CA VAL A 71 -0.02 -9.26 11.72
C VAL A 71 -1.11 -10.11 12.37
N ARG A 72 -1.75 -9.64 13.46
CA ARG A 72 -2.89 -10.30 14.09
C ARG A 72 -4.10 -10.41 13.16
N ALA A 73 -4.37 -9.40 12.34
CA ALA A 73 -5.43 -9.49 11.33
C ALA A 73 -5.17 -10.62 10.30
N VAL A 74 -3.90 -10.83 9.92
CA VAL A 74 -3.53 -11.94 9.02
C VAL A 74 -3.65 -13.30 9.72
N GLU A 75 -3.26 -13.38 10.99
CA GLU A 75 -3.43 -14.57 11.83
C GLU A 75 -4.92 -14.94 11.98
N TYR A 76 -5.76 -13.96 12.28
CA TYR A 76 -7.20 -14.16 12.43
C TYR A 76 -7.85 -14.65 11.12
N TYR A 77 -7.40 -14.13 9.98
CA TYR A 77 -7.83 -14.61 8.66
C TYR A 77 -7.40 -16.06 8.40
N ARG A 78 -6.17 -16.43 8.78
CA ARG A 78 -5.66 -17.81 8.68
C ARG A 78 -6.54 -18.78 9.48
N ASP A 79 -6.83 -18.44 10.72
CA ASP A 79 -7.49 -19.36 11.65
C ASP A 79 -8.96 -19.55 11.31
N LEU A 80 -9.69 -18.48 10.97
CA LEU A 80 -11.14 -18.57 10.77
C LEU A 80 -11.57 -18.83 9.34
N ILE A 81 -10.85 -18.26 8.37
CA ILE A 81 -11.25 -18.34 6.96
C ILE A 81 -10.53 -19.49 6.27
N LEU A 82 -9.22 -19.62 6.49
CA LEU A 82 -8.45 -20.72 5.90
C LEU A 82 -8.50 -22.00 6.75
N GLN A 83 -8.88 -21.91 8.04
CA GLN A 83 -8.89 -23.03 8.99
C GLN A 83 -7.56 -23.81 9.01
N ARG A 84 -6.44 -23.07 8.95
CA ARG A 84 -5.08 -23.62 8.94
C ARG A 84 -4.37 -23.24 10.23
N SER A 85 -3.73 -24.19 10.90
CA SER A 85 -2.87 -23.92 12.06
C SER A 85 -1.43 -23.56 11.67
N GLN A 86 -1.08 -23.66 10.38
CA GLN A 86 0.24 -23.33 9.85
C GLN A 86 0.15 -22.22 8.79
N PRO A 87 1.15 -21.33 8.71
CA PRO A 87 2.36 -21.29 9.53
C PRO A 87 2.14 -20.58 10.87
N ASP A 88 2.94 -20.96 11.87
CA ASP A 88 2.97 -20.29 13.18
C ASP A 88 3.51 -18.86 13.05
N LEU A 89 2.66 -17.90 13.43
CA LEU A 89 2.95 -16.47 13.47
C LEU A 89 3.13 -15.95 14.90
N SER A 90 2.90 -16.79 15.92
CA SER A 90 2.82 -16.39 17.32
C SER A 90 4.14 -15.78 17.82
N LYS A 91 5.30 -16.24 17.33
CA LYS A 91 6.61 -15.62 17.64
C LYS A 91 6.69 -14.16 17.17
N ILE A 92 6.17 -13.87 15.98
CA ILE A 92 6.17 -12.51 15.40
C ILE A 92 5.21 -11.64 16.20
N VAL A 93 4.02 -12.15 16.47
CA VAL A 93 2.98 -11.46 17.25
C VAL A 93 3.48 -11.16 18.66
N ALA A 94 4.10 -12.12 19.36
CA ALA A 94 4.64 -11.92 20.71
C ALA A 94 5.73 -10.85 20.75
N THR A 95 6.66 -10.86 19.78
CA THR A 95 7.74 -9.85 19.70
C THR A 95 7.15 -8.45 19.49
N LEU A 96 6.20 -8.31 18.55
CA LEU A 96 5.55 -7.02 18.28
C LEU A 96 4.68 -6.56 19.45
N ALA A 97 4.05 -7.48 20.18
CA ALA A 97 3.27 -7.17 21.38
C ALA A 97 4.16 -6.60 22.49
N GLN A 98 5.33 -7.20 22.72
CA GLN A 98 6.28 -6.70 23.71
C GLN A 98 6.76 -5.28 23.36
N MET A 99 7.16 -5.07 22.10
CA MET A 99 7.57 -3.74 21.61
C MET A 99 6.42 -2.72 21.68
N GLY A 100 5.20 -3.11 21.30
CA GLY A 100 4.03 -2.24 21.33
C GLY A 100 3.64 -1.81 22.74
N LYS A 101 3.72 -2.72 23.72
CA LYS A 101 3.49 -2.39 25.14
C LYS A 101 4.49 -1.35 25.66
N GLN A 102 5.75 -1.45 25.24
CA GLN A 102 6.78 -0.47 25.57
C GLN A 102 6.53 0.90 24.93
N GLU A 103 5.98 0.93 23.71
CA GLU A 103 5.70 2.18 22.99
C GLU A 103 4.47 2.93 23.54
N ARG A 104 3.37 2.20 23.79
CA ARG A 104 2.06 2.80 24.03
C ARG A 104 1.72 2.97 25.52
N ASN A 105 2.36 2.21 26.41
CA ASN A 105 2.05 2.11 27.84
C ASN A 105 0.54 1.99 28.15
N LEU A 106 -0.19 1.41 27.20
CA LEU A 106 -1.64 1.21 27.18
C LEU A 106 -1.89 -0.22 26.69
N ASP A 107 -3.08 -0.73 26.96
CA ASP A 107 -3.47 -2.02 26.39
C ASP A 107 -3.51 -1.93 24.85
N LEU A 108 -2.92 -2.92 24.19
CA LEU A 108 -2.83 -3.00 22.74
C LEU A 108 -4.18 -3.25 22.07
N HIS A 109 -5.14 -3.79 22.83
CA HIS A 109 -6.50 -4.02 22.36
C HIS A 109 -7.38 -2.76 22.38
N LEU A 110 -6.94 -1.71 23.07
CA LEU A 110 -7.67 -0.44 23.08
C LEU A 110 -7.57 0.24 21.70
N PRO A 111 -8.65 0.91 21.25
CA PRO A 111 -8.60 1.65 20.00
C PRO A 111 -7.55 2.75 20.01
N PRO A 112 -6.96 3.08 18.84
CA PRO A 112 -6.12 4.27 18.69
C PRO A 112 -6.85 5.49 19.25
N THR A 113 -6.20 6.31 20.07
CA THR A 113 -6.79 7.56 20.54
C THR A 113 -6.92 8.55 19.39
N GLU A 114 -7.86 9.49 19.49
CA GLU A 114 -8.01 10.50 18.43
C GLU A 114 -6.74 11.35 18.28
N GLU A 115 -5.99 11.56 19.36
CA GLU A 115 -4.68 12.22 19.34
C GLU A 115 -3.64 11.43 18.54
N GLU A 116 -3.53 10.11 18.77
CA GLU A 116 -2.66 9.22 17.98
C GLU A 116 -3.02 9.27 16.49
N LEU A 117 -4.32 9.23 16.17
CA LEU A 117 -4.81 9.31 14.80
C LEU A 117 -4.56 10.68 14.18
N ALA A 118 -4.74 11.78 14.92
CA ALA A 118 -4.48 13.13 14.45
C ALA A 118 -2.99 13.34 14.14
N MET A 119 -2.09 12.82 14.97
CA MET A 119 -0.64 12.87 14.71
C MET A 119 -0.27 12.11 13.43
N ILE A 120 -0.86 10.93 13.19
CA ILE A 120 -0.58 10.13 11.99
C ILE A 120 -1.18 10.77 10.73
N ARG A 121 -2.44 11.24 10.81
CA ARG A 121 -3.13 11.90 9.69
C ARG A 121 -2.43 13.21 9.32
N GLY A 122 -1.85 13.91 10.30
CA GLY A 122 -1.17 15.18 10.08
C GLY A 122 -2.11 16.26 9.52
N LYS A 123 -1.53 17.30 8.92
CA LYS A 123 -2.32 18.42 8.37
C LYS A 123 -2.98 18.03 7.04
N MET A 124 -4.26 18.39 6.92
CA MET A 124 -5.09 18.19 5.73
C MET A 124 -5.36 19.54 5.07
N ASP A 125 -5.45 19.55 3.75
CA ASP A 125 -5.78 20.75 3.00
C ASP A 125 -7.31 20.91 2.95
N PRO A 126 -7.89 21.93 3.61
CA PRO A 126 -9.33 22.12 3.65
C PRO A 126 -9.93 22.52 2.31
N ALA A 127 -9.13 22.97 1.33
CA ALA A 127 -9.61 23.31 0.00
C ALA A 127 -9.81 22.08 -0.91
N GLU A 128 -9.33 20.89 -0.51
CA GLU A 128 -9.55 19.67 -1.26
C GLU A 128 -10.95 19.08 -1.02
N PRO A 129 -11.55 18.36 -2.00
CA PRO A 129 -12.83 17.68 -1.80
C PRO A 129 -12.81 16.74 -0.59
N GLN A 130 -13.93 16.65 0.14
CA GLN A 130 -14.05 15.83 1.36
C GLN A 130 -13.64 14.37 1.15
N LEU A 131 -13.99 13.80 -0.01
CA LEU A 131 -13.60 12.44 -0.40
C LEU A 131 -12.07 12.28 -0.49
N VAL A 132 -11.38 13.27 -1.05
CA VAL A 132 -9.91 13.29 -1.16
C VAL A 132 -9.26 13.43 0.21
N GLN A 133 -9.83 14.27 1.08
CA GLN A 133 -9.34 14.41 2.46
C GLN A 133 -9.49 13.08 3.22
N THR A 134 -10.66 12.45 3.16
CA THR A 134 -10.91 11.14 3.78
C THR A 134 -9.93 10.08 3.26
N MET A 135 -9.72 10.05 1.94
CA MET A 135 -8.78 9.14 1.30
C MET A 135 -7.34 9.33 1.80
N ARG A 136 -6.86 10.57 1.89
CA ARG A 136 -5.52 10.86 2.43
C ARG A 136 -5.40 10.45 3.89
N ALA A 137 -6.40 10.73 4.72
CA ALA A 137 -6.39 10.39 6.14
C ALA A 137 -6.26 8.87 6.32
N GLU A 138 -7.08 8.09 5.60
CA GLU A 138 -7.03 6.63 5.63
C GLU A 138 -5.69 6.09 5.09
N MET A 139 -5.16 6.64 3.99
CA MET A 139 -3.85 6.23 3.47
C MET A 139 -2.71 6.48 4.47
N ARG A 140 -2.76 7.58 5.22
CA ARG A 140 -1.75 7.91 6.23
C ARG A 140 -1.82 6.99 7.43
N VAL A 141 -3.02 6.68 7.93
CA VAL A 141 -3.18 5.71 9.04
C VAL A 141 -2.76 4.32 8.59
N LEU A 142 -3.06 3.97 7.34
CA LEU A 142 -2.52 2.80 6.67
C LEU A 142 -1.12 3.05 6.11
N HIS A 143 -0.27 3.86 6.74
CA HIS A 143 1.17 4.07 6.47
C HIS A 143 1.59 3.95 5.00
N TYR A 144 0.79 4.46 4.07
CA TYR A 144 1.18 4.55 2.67
C TYR A 144 2.21 5.65 2.53
N THR A 145 3.16 5.46 1.62
CA THR A 145 4.16 6.48 1.37
C THR A 145 3.50 7.71 0.73
N MET A 146 4.02 8.92 1.02
CA MET A 146 3.54 10.16 0.42
C MET A 146 3.52 10.15 -1.12
N SER A 147 4.46 9.43 -1.74
CA SER A 147 4.46 9.25 -3.20
C SER A 147 3.28 8.42 -3.69
N THR A 148 2.85 7.42 -2.91
CA THR A 148 1.69 6.59 -3.23
C THR A 148 0.40 7.37 -3.02
N GLU A 149 0.29 8.11 -1.91
CA GLU A 149 -0.82 9.04 -1.64
C GLU A 149 -1.00 10.02 -2.81
N LYS A 150 0.07 10.72 -3.21
CA LYS A 150 0.02 11.67 -4.34
C LYS A 150 -0.38 11.01 -5.65
N ALA A 151 0.11 9.80 -5.92
CA ALA A 151 -0.24 9.07 -7.13
C ALA A 151 -1.73 8.66 -7.12
N TYR A 152 -2.22 8.12 -6.00
CA TYR A 152 -3.59 7.65 -5.90
C TYR A 152 -4.59 8.79 -6.00
N VAL A 153 -4.37 9.88 -5.25
CA VAL A 153 -5.20 11.09 -5.33
C VAL A 153 -5.22 11.65 -6.75
N ARG A 154 -4.08 11.66 -7.45
CA ARG A 154 -4.02 12.11 -8.85
C ARG A 154 -4.91 11.24 -9.75
N TRP A 155 -4.89 9.92 -9.59
CA TRP A 155 -5.75 9.03 -10.37
C TRP A 155 -7.23 9.20 -10.07
N VAL A 156 -7.58 9.39 -8.80
CA VAL A 156 -8.97 9.68 -8.41
C VAL A 156 -9.43 11.01 -9.00
N LYS A 157 -8.65 12.09 -8.92
CA LYS A 157 -8.99 13.37 -9.56
C LYS A 157 -9.14 13.24 -11.08
N ARG A 158 -8.31 12.44 -11.75
CA ARG A 158 -8.46 12.16 -13.20
C ARG A 158 -9.72 11.37 -13.51
N PHE A 159 -10.11 10.44 -12.64
CA PHE A 159 -11.36 9.69 -12.78
C PHE A 159 -12.57 10.59 -12.56
N MET A 160 -12.56 11.46 -11.54
CA MET A 160 -13.60 12.50 -11.33
C MET A 160 -13.79 13.36 -12.58
N GLY A 161 -12.68 13.78 -13.22
CA GLY A 161 -12.73 14.51 -14.49
C GLY A 161 -13.21 13.68 -15.69
N HIS A 162 -13.06 12.36 -15.66
CA HIS A 162 -13.56 11.47 -16.72
C HIS A 162 -15.07 11.28 -16.63
N VAL A 163 -15.60 11.09 -15.41
CA VAL A 163 -17.04 10.89 -15.18
C VAL A 163 -17.80 12.21 -15.04
N GLY A 164 -17.11 13.32 -14.79
CA GLY A 164 -17.70 14.65 -14.67
C GLY A 164 -18.43 14.90 -13.34
N SER A 165 -18.14 14.12 -12.30
CA SER A 165 -18.81 14.21 -10.99
C SER A 165 -17.84 13.99 -9.83
N THR A 166 -18.18 14.58 -8.68
CA THR A 166 -17.50 14.36 -7.41
C THR A 166 -18.13 13.26 -6.55
N GLU A 167 -19.37 12.87 -6.87
CA GLU A 167 -20.14 11.82 -6.18
C GLU A 167 -19.81 10.46 -6.81
N LEU A 168 -18.68 9.88 -6.37
CA LEU A 168 -18.14 8.66 -6.99
C LEU A 168 -18.93 7.39 -6.60
N GLU A 169 -19.82 7.47 -5.62
CA GLU A 169 -20.69 6.40 -5.13
C GLU A 169 -21.66 5.88 -6.20
N ALA A 170 -22.15 6.78 -7.05
CA ALA A 170 -23.12 6.46 -8.10
C ALA A 170 -22.54 5.65 -9.26
N PHE A 171 -21.22 5.67 -9.44
CA PHE A 171 -20.56 5.03 -10.56
C PHE A 171 -20.27 3.56 -10.30
N THR A 172 -20.23 2.79 -11.37
CA THR A 172 -20.15 1.33 -11.36
C THR A 172 -18.83 0.83 -11.93
N GLU A 173 -18.65 -0.48 -11.91
CA GLU A 173 -17.54 -1.18 -12.54
C GLU A 173 -17.37 -0.82 -14.02
N ARG A 174 -18.48 -0.55 -14.74
CA ARG A 174 -18.46 -0.16 -16.16
C ARG A 174 -17.77 1.18 -16.38
N ASP A 175 -17.95 2.13 -15.47
CA ASP A 175 -17.33 3.46 -15.56
C ASP A 175 -15.83 3.36 -15.30
N ILE A 176 -15.44 2.51 -14.35
CA ILE A 176 -14.04 2.19 -14.07
C ILE A 176 -13.40 1.48 -15.28
N GLU A 177 -14.08 0.52 -15.89
CA GLU A 177 -13.63 -0.16 -17.10
C GLU A 177 -13.45 0.80 -18.27
N SER A 178 -14.42 1.69 -18.49
CA SER A 178 -14.39 2.72 -19.52
C SER A 178 -13.17 3.63 -19.34
N PHE A 179 -12.95 4.12 -18.12
CA PHE A 179 -11.79 4.95 -17.81
C PHE A 179 -10.45 4.23 -18.05
N LEU A 180 -10.32 3.00 -17.54
CA LEU A 180 -9.09 2.22 -17.68
C LEU A 180 -8.81 1.83 -19.14
N THR A 181 -9.87 1.60 -19.92
CA THR A 181 -9.78 1.33 -21.37
C THR A 181 -9.38 2.58 -22.13
N LYS A 182 -9.96 3.74 -21.81
CA LYS A 182 -9.56 5.04 -22.37
C LYS A 182 -8.08 5.32 -22.14
N LEU A 183 -7.58 5.07 -20.92
CA LEU A 183 -6.15 5.19 -20.63
C LEU A 183 -5.28 4.27 -21.48
N ALA A 184 -5.72 3.04 -21.72
CA ALA A 184 -4.97 2.06 -22.50
C ALA A 184 -4.95 2.38 -23.99
N VAL A 185 -6.10 2.72 -24.57
CA VAL A 185 -6.29 2.88 -26.02
C VAL A 185 -5.90 4.28 -26.49
N GLU A 186 -6.50 5.32 -25.91
CA GLU A 186 -6.25 6.71 -26.30
C GLU A 186 -4.99 7.25 -25.62
N GLY A 187 -4.87 7.00 -24.32
CA GLY A 187 -3.74 7.50 -23.52
C GLY A 187 -2.43 6.76 -23.75
N LYS A 188 -2.46 5.59 -24.40
CA LYS A 188 -1.32 4.70 -24.68
C LYS A 188 -0.38 4.55 -23.46
N VAL A 189 -0.96 4.49 -22.27
CA VAL A 189 -0.17 4.50 -21.02
C VAL A 189 0.59 3.19 -20.86
N ALA A 190 1.72 3.21 -20.16
CA ALA A 190 2.41 1.98 -19.80
C ALA A 190 1.55 1.07 -18.89
N ALA A 191 1.77 -0.24 -18.95
CA ALA A 191 1.06 -1.22 -18.12
C ALA A 191 1.18 -0.95 -16.60
N SER A 192 2.33 -0.47 -16.14
CA SER A 192 2.54 -0.05 -14.75
C SER A 192 1.65 1.14 -14.37
N THR A 193 1.48 2.09 -15.28
CA THR A 193 0.62 3.27 -15.12
C THR A 193 -0.85 2.86 -15.02
N GLN A 194 -1.32 1.97 -15.90
CA GLN A 194 -2.69 1.44 -15.83
C GLN A 194 -2.92 0.66 -14.53
N THR A 195 -1.94 -0.16 -14.11
CA THR A 195 -2.01 -0.89 -12.85
C THR A 195 -2.14 0.06 -11.67
N GLN A 196 -1.35 1.14 -11.66
CA GLN A 196 -1.43 2.16 -10.61
C GLN A 196 -2.80 2.85 -10.59
N ALA A 197 -3.35 3.21 -11.75
CA ALA A 197 -4.69 3.78 -11.85
C ALA A 197 -5.75 2.83 -11.29
N ARG A 198 -5.73 1.56 -11.72
CA ARG A 198 -6.65 0.51 -11.23
C ARG A 198 -6.55 0.33 -9.73
N SER A 199 -5.34 0.21 -9.17
CA SER A 199 -5.15 0.06 -7.72
C SER A 199 -5.64 1.28 -6.93
N SER A 200 -5.51 2.49 -7.50
CA SER A 200 -6.00 3.72 -6.87
C SER A 200 -7.52 3.74 -6.78
N LEU A 201 -8.21 3.32 -7.84
CA LEU A 201 -9.67 3.23 -7.87
C LEU A 201 -10.18 2.11 -6.99
N LEU A 202 -9.51 0.95 -6.98
CA LEU A 202 -9.85 -0.15 -6.09
C LEU A 202 -9.76 0.29 -4.62
N PHE A 203 -8.69 0.99 -4.25
CA PHE A 203 -8.53 1.53 -2.91
C PHE A 203 -9.67 2.52 -2.56
N LEU A 204 -10.01 3.42 -3.48
CA LEU A 204 -11.11 4.38 -3.26
C LEU A 204 -12.43 3.65 -2.95
N TYR A 205 -12.89 2.78 -3.84
CA TYR A 205 -14.20 2.15 -3.68
C TYR A 205 -14.23 1.20 -2.48
N GLU A 206 -13.21 0.36 -2.31
CA GLU A 206 -13.23 -0.64 -1.24
C GLU A 206 -12.91 -0.06 0.13
N SER A 207 -11.91 0.85 0.22
CA SER A 207 -11.40 1.33 1.52
C SER A 207 -12.08 2.61 1.98
N ILE A 208 -12.56 3.46 1.06
CA ILE A 208 -13.18 4.74 1.42
C ILE A 208 -14.70 4.66 1.29
N LEU A 209 -15.21 4.20 0.15
CA LEU A 209 -16.66 4.12 -0.08
C LEU A 209 -17.30 2.84 0.49
N GLY A 210 -16.49 1.88 0.96
CA GLY A 210 -16.97 0.61 1.49
C GLY A 210 -17.68 -0.29 0.46
N ARG A 211 -17.57 0.02 -0.83
CA ARG A 211 -18.20 -0.71 -1.92
C ARG A 211 -17.20 -1.67 -2.55
N ARG A 212 -17.56 -2.95 -2.61
CA ARG A 212 -16.78 -3.92 -3.38
C ARG A 212 -17.04 -3.72 -4.86
N ILE A 213 -15.94 -3.61 -5.59
CA ILE A 213 -15.97 -3.63 -7.04
C ILE A 213 -15.96 -5.10 -7.47
N GLY A 214 -16.88 -5.45 -8.34
CA GLY A 214 -16.89 -6.74 -9.04
C GLY A 214 -15.73 -6.91 -10.04
N PHE A 215 -15.95 -7.78 -11.01
CA PHE A 215 -14.98 -8.02 -12.07
C PHE A 215 -14.82 -6.78 -12.96
N ILE A 216 -13.58 -6.35 -13.20
CA ILE A 216 -13.23 -5.24 -14.12
C ILE A 216 -12.59 -5.85 -15.38
N ASN A 217 -13.32 -5.83 -16.49
CA ASN A 217 -12.89 -6.26 -17.82
C ASN A 217 -12.31 -5.12 -18.68
N ALA A 218 -11.36 -4.36 -18.13
CA ALA A 218 -10.70 -3.30 -18.88
C ALA A 218 -9.64 -3.85 -19.85
N VAL A 219 -9.48 -3.22 -21.01
CA VAL A 219 -8.41 -3.54 -21.98
C VAL A 219 -7.06 -3.38 -21.30
N ARG A 220 -6.29 -4.48 -21.17
CA ARG A 220 -4.99 -4.44 -20.49
C ARG A 220 -3.87 -4.06 -21.45
N VAL A 221 -3.05 -3.10 -21.03
CA VAL A 221 -1.79 -2.82 -21.72
C VAL A 221 -0.83 -3.98 -21.46
N LYS A 222 -0.35 -4.62 -22.53
CA LYS A 222 0.70 -5.64 -22.42
C LYS A 222 1.99 -4.97 -21.98
N ARG A 223 2.69 -5.54 -20.99
CA ARG A 223 4.05 -5.11 -20.69
C ARG A 223 4.94 -5.48 -21.88
N PRO A 224 5.69 -4.54 -22.46
CA PRO A 224 6.77 -4.93 -23.34
C PRO A 224 7.82 -5.65 -22.50
N ASP A 225 8.26 -6.82 -22.95
CA ASP A 225 9.40 -7.52 -22.36
C ASP A 225 10.67 -6.72 -22.70
N SER A 226 11.00 -5.74 -21.86
CA SER A 226 12.27 -5.01 -22.01
C SER A 226 13.38 -5.84 -21.36
N MET A 227 14.25 -6.41 -22.17
CA MET A 227 15.50 -6.98 -21.66
C MET A 227 16.34 -5.82 -21.06
N PRO A 228 16.86 -5.95 -19.83
CA PRO A 228 17.71 -4.92 -19.25
C PRO A 228 18.93 -4.70 -20.15
N VAL A 229 19.12 -3.47 -20.63
CA VAL A 229 20.33 -3.08 -21.36
C VAL A 229 21.31 -2.49 -20.35
N TRP A 230 22.56 -2.93 -20.42
CA TRP A 230 23.64 -2.40 -19.59
C TRP A 230 24.70 -1.73 -20.45
N TYR A 231 25.35 -0.71 -19.90
CA TYR A 231 26.49 -0.06 -20.54
C TYR A 231 27.73 -0.96 -20.44
N SER A 232 28.52 -0.97 -21.50
CA SER A 232 29.87 -1.52 -21.50
C SER A 232 30.81 -0.66 -20.64
N ARG A 233 31.94 -1.23 -20.23
CA ARG A 233 32.96 -0.49 -19.46
C ARG A 233 33.49 0.73 -20.22
N GLY A 234 33.56 0.67 -21.55
CA GLY A 234 33.98 1.79 -22.39
C GLY A 234 32.99 2.94 -22.37
N GLU A 235 31.69 2.65 -22.52
CA GLU A 235 30.62 3.67 -22.45
C GLU A 235 30.55 4.33 -21.08
N ILE A 236 30.77 3.57 -20.00
CA ILE A 236 30.80 4.12 -18.64
C ILE A 236 31.98 5.08 -18.47
N LYS A 237 33.14 4.76 -19.05
CA LYS A 237 34.31 5.66 -19.02
C LYS A 237 34.02 6.96 -19.76
N LEU A 238 33.40 6.91 -20.94
CA LEU A 238 32.98 8.10 -21.68
C LEU A 238 31.97 8.93 -20.89
N LEU A 239 31.03 8.30 -20.20
CA LEU A 239 30.08 9.00 -19.32
C LEU A 239 30.78 9.69 -18.14
N GLN A 240 31.79 9.05 -17.55
CA GLN A 240 32.57 9.66 -16.46
C GLN A 240 33.31 10.92 -16.91
N GLU A 241 33.86 10.94 -18.12
CA GLU A 241 34.58 12.09 -18.68
C GLU A 241 33.67 13.31 -18.92
N GLN A 242 32.36 13.09 -19.10
CA GLN A 242 31.37 14.16 -19.31
C GLN A 242 30.71 14.67 -18.02
N MET A 243 30.91 13.99 -16.89
CA MET A 243 30.29 14.37 -15.62
C MET A 243 31.29 15.06 -14.69
N THR A 244 30.86 16.15 -14.06
CA THR A 244 31.66 16.91 -13.09
C THR A 244 30.93 17.10 -11.77
N GLY A 245 31.68 17.40 -10.71
CA GLY A 245 31.14 17.72 -9.38
C GLY A 245 30.31 16.59 -8.76
N MET A 246 29.13 16.94 -8.23
CA MET A 246 28.28 16.00 -7.49
C MET A 246 27.79 14.83 -8.34
N HIS A 247 27.45 15.05 -9.62
CA HIS A 247 26.94 14.00 -10.49
C HIS A 247 27.98 12.91 -10.77
N TRP A 248 29.26 13.29 -10.86
CA TRP A 248 30.37 12.35 -11.01
C TRP A 248 30.50 11.43 -9.79
N ILE A 249 30.47 12.00 -8.58
CA ILE A 249 30.49 11.22 -7.32
C ILE A 249 29.27 10.30 -7.23
N MET A 250 28.08 10.80 -7.57
CA MET A 250 26.87 9.98 -7.59
C MET A 250 26.98 8.81 -8.57
N LEU A 251 27.53 9.04 -9.77
CA LEU A 251 27.76 7.99 -10.76
C LEU A 251 28.71 6.92 -10.20
N LEU A 252 29.83 7.32 -9.59
CA LEU A 252 30.80 6.40 -8.99
C LEU A 252 30.20 5.59 -7.85
N LEU A 253 29.42 6.19 -6.97
CA LEU A 253 28.75 5.49 -5.88
C LEU A 253 27.69 4.51 -6.39
N MET A 254 26.92 4.92 -7.39
CA MET A 254 25.90 4.05 -7.99
C MET A 254 26.51 2.90 -8.78
N TYR A 255 27.58 3.15 -9.54
CA TYR A 255 28.25 2.12 -10.34
C TYR A 255 29.14 1.20 -9.49
N GLY A 256 29.95 1.77 -8.59
CA GLY A 256 30.95 1.04 -7.79
C GLY A 256 30.36 0.30 -6.59
N ALA A 257 29.38 0.90 -5.90
CA ALA A 257 28.73 0.28 -4.74
C ALA A 257 27.31 -0.24 -5.03
N GLY A 258 26.83 -0.12 -6.27
CA GLY A 258 25.50 -0.62 -6.67
C GLY A 258 24.33 0.13 -6.03
N LEU A 259 24.55 1.36 -5.51
CA LEU A 259 23.50 2.12 -4.84
C LEU A 259 22.37 2.49 -5.82
N ARG A 260 21.12 2.34 -5.39
CA ARG A 260 19.99 2.88 -6.14
C ARG A 260 19.98 4.41 -6.01
N HIS A 261 19.40 5.10 -6.99
CA HIS A 261 19.37 6.58 -7.00
C HIS A 261 18.83 7.21 -5.70
N LYS A 262 17.85 6.58 -5.04
CA LYS A 262 17.31 7.08 -3.74
C LYS A 262 18.24 6.81 -2.57
N GLU A 263 18.99 5.72 -2.62
CA GLU A 263 19.95 5.35 -1.58
C GLU A 263 21.14 6.30 -1.64
N CYS A 264 21.70 6.53 -2.83
CA CYS A 264 22.78 7.49 -3.06
C CYS A 264 22.40 8.92 -2.59
N ARG A 265 21.20 9.41 -2.91
CA ARG A 265 20.73 10.73 -2.49
C ARG A 265 20.42 10.87 -0.99
N ARG A 266 20.36 9.77 -0.25
CA ARG A 266 20.01 9.75 1.18
C ARG A 266 21.17 9.29 2.06
N LEU A 267 22.35 9.11 1.46
CA LEU A 267 23.57 8.75 2.16
C LEU A 267 23.88 9.83 3.20
N ARG A 268 24.15 9.41 4.43
CA ARG A 268 24.56 10.30 5.52
C ARG A 268 26.04 10.09 5.78
N ILE A 269 26.68 11.10 6.40
CA ILE A 269 28.12 11.03 6.76
C ILE A 269 28.44 9.78 7.57
N LYS A 270 27.53 9.36 8.47
CA LYS A 270 27.68 8.14 9.28
C LYS A 270 27.58 6.81 8.51
N ASP A 271 27.13 6.84 7.26
CA ASP A 271 26.93 5.65 6.43
C ASP A 271 28.16 5.36 5.54
N VAL A 272 29.18 6.23 5.57
CA VAL A 272 30.47 6.14 4.85
C VAL A 272 31.56 5.79 5.84
#